data_AF-A0A7X7ICB1-F1
#
_entry.id   AF-A0A7X7ICB1-F1
#
_cell.length_a   1.000
_cell.length_b   1.000
_cell.length_c   1.000
_cell.angle_alpha   90.00
_cell.angle_beta   90.00
_cell.angle_gamma   90.00
#
_symmetry.space_group_name_H-M   'P 1'
#
loop_
_entity.id
_entity.type
_entity.pdbx_description
1 polymer ?
#
loop_
_entity_poly.entity_id
_entity_poly.type
_entity_poly.pdbx_seq_one_letter_code
_entity_poly.pdbx_strand_id
1 'polypeptide(L)' 'MKPTGVKLIAQNKKAFHDYFIEETLEAGIALTGTEVKSLRAGRVNL' A
#
# COMPACT_ATOMS: atom_id res chain seq x y z
N MET A 1 -1.67 8.24 21.04
CA MET A 1 -0.83 7.02 20.98
C MET A 1 -0.83 6.55 19.53
N LYS A 2 0.21 6.84 18.74
CA LYS A 2 0.32 6.37 17.34
C LYS A 2 1.13 5.07 17.36
N PRO A 3 0.65 3.94 16.81
CA PRO A 3 1.43 2.71 16.81
C PRO A 3 2.66 2.90 15.92
N THR A 4 3.83 2.79 16.55
CA THR A 4 5.14 2.95 15.93
C THR A 4 5.44 1.73 15.07
N GLY A 5 5.31 1.83 13.74
CA GLY A 5 5.86 0.81 12.84
C GLY A 5 5.26 0.75 11.43
N VAL A 6 3.96 1.03 11.29
CA VAL A 6 3.26 0.84 10.00
C VAL A 6 2.77 2.19 9.48
N LYS A 7 3.43 2.70 8.42
CA LYS A 7 2.98 3.87 7.67
C LYS A 7 2.25 3.39 6.42
N LEU A 8 0.98 3.77 6.26
CA LEU A 8 0.25 3.57 5.01
C LEU A 8 1.00 4.31 3.88
N ILE A 9 1.53 3.57 2.90
CA ILE A 9 2.30 4.15 1.79
C ILE A 9 1.38 4.54 0.64
N ALA A 10 0.42 3.68 0.30
CA ALA A 10 -0.52 3.90 -0.79
C ALA A 10 -1.83 3.18 -0.50
N GLN A 11 -2.92 3.76 -1.00
CA GLN A 11 -4.25 3.17 -0.96
C GLN A 11 -4.89 3.42 -2.32
N ASN A 12 -5.32 2.36 -3.01
CA ASN A 12 -6.04 2.47 -4.27
C ASN A 12 -7.46 2.94 -4.00
N LYS A 13 -7.74 4.24 -4.12
CA LYS A 13 -9.10 4.77 -3.93
C LYS A 13 -10.04 4.37 -5.07
N LYS A 14 -9.50 4.23 -6.29
CA LYS A 14 -10.28 3.88 -7.47
C LYS A 14 -10.91 2.49 -7.35
N ALA A 15 -10.20 1.54 -6.76
CA ALA A 15 -10.72 0.20 -6.52
C ALA A 15 -12.01 0.19 -5.67
N PHE A 16 -12.14 1.09 -4.69
CA PHE A 16 -13.35 1.21 -3.86
C PHE A 16 -14.52 1.91 -4.57
N HIS A 17 -14.26 2.64 -5.65
CA HIS A 17 -15.30 3.31 -6.44
C HIS A 17 -15.79 2.42 -7.58
N ASP A 18 -14.88 1.69 -8.22
CA ASP A 18 -15.18 0.91 -9.42
C ASP A 18 -15.65 -0.52 -9.10
N TYR A 19 -15.33 -1.04 -7.90
CA TYR A 19 -15.63 -2.42 -7.52
C TYR A 19 -16.21 -2.51 -6.11
N PHE A 20 -17.00 -3.56 -5.88
CA PHE A 20 -17.42 -3.97 -4.54
C PHE A 20 -16.38 -4.95 -3.97
N ILE A 21 -15.79 -4.60 -2.83
CA ILE A 21 -14.76 -5.41 -2.17
C ILE A 21 -15.46 -6.32 -1.17
N GLU A 22 -15.47 -7.62 -1.45
CA GLU A 22 -16.11 -8.64 -0.63
C GLU A 22 -15.25 -9.06 0.57
N GLU A 23 -13.93 -9.16 0.38
CA GLU A 23 -12.97 -9.54 1.42
C GLU A 23 -11.63 -8.80 1.26
N THR A 24 -10.98 -8.49 2.38
CA THR A 24 -9.63 -7.90 2.41
C THR A 24 -8.62 -8.94 2.85
N LEU A 25 -7.59 -9.16 2.03
CA LEU A 25 -6.53 -10.14 2.30
C LEU A 25 -5.23 -9.43 2.67
N GLU A 26 -4.50 -9.99 3.64
CA GLU A 26 -3.13 -9.56 3.95
C GLU A 26 -2.12 -10.33 3.10
N ALA A 27 -1.25 -9.60 2.40
CA ALA A 27 -0.21 -10.18 1.55
C ALA A 27 1.15 -9.56 1.83
N GLY A 28 2.22 -10.36 1.71
CA GLY A 28 3.60 -9.91 1.79
C GLY A 28 4.28 -10.02 0.43
N ILE A 29 4.88 -8.93 -0.05
CA ILE A 29 5.67 -8.91 -1.29
C ILE A 29 7.13 -8.65 -0.92
N ALA A 30 8.04 -9.52 -1.41
CA ALA A 30 9.47 -9.30 -1.28
C ALA A 30 9.93 -8.32 -2.37
N LEU A 31 10.33 -7.13 -1.95
CA LEU A 31 10.77 -6.05 -2.85
C LEU A 31 12.29 -5.89 -2.82
N THR A 32 12.82 -5.42 -3.94
CA THR A 32 14.24 -5.09 -4.08
C THR A 32 14.51 -3.64 -3.63
N GLY A 33 15.77 -3.33 -3.31
CA GLY A 33 16.14 -2.07 -2.63
C GLY A 33 15.71 -0.78 -3.33
N THR A 34 15.62 -0.77 -4.66
CA THR A 34 15.15 0.37 -5.46
C THR A 34 13.65 0.60 -5.32
N GLU A 35 12.86 -0.48 -5.29
CA GLU A 35 11.40 -0.44 -5.12
C GLU A 35 11.03 0.07 -3.74
N VAL A 36 11.73 -0.40 -2.70
CA VAL A 36 11.57 0.08 -1.31
C VAL A 36 11.85 1.59 -1.22
N LYS A 37 12.88 2.08 -1.93
CA LYS A 37 13.23 3.51 -1.95
C LYS A 37 12.13 4.35 -2.60
N SER A 38 11.55 3.89 -3.71
CA SER A 38 10.46 4.58 -4.41
C SER A 38 9.16 4.61 -3.61
N LEU A 39 8.79 3.51 -2.96
CA LEU A 39 7.64 3.42 -2.06
C LEU A 39 7.79 4.39 -0.87
N ARG A 40 8.98 4.43 -0.23
CA ARG A 40 9.25 5.36 0.88
C ARG A 40 9.18 6.83 0.45
N ALA A 41 9.53 7.12 -0.81
CA ALA A 41 9.40 8.45 -1.42
C ALA A 41 7.97 8.81 -1.83
N GLY A 42 6.97 7.93 -1.62
CA GLY A 42 5.58 8.17 -1.96
C GLY A 42 5.27 8.13 -3.46
N ARG A 43 6.18 7.60 -4.27
CA ARG A 43 5.99 7.45 -5.72
C ARG A 43 5.31 6.13 -6.02
N VAL A 44 4.00 6.08 -5.81
CA VAL A 44 3.16 4.90 -6.01
C VAL A 44 1.93 5.30 -6.80
N ASN A 45 1.60 4.51 -7.83
CA ASN A 45 0.38 4.70 -8.62
C ASN A 45 -0.45 3.41 -8.54
N LEU A 46 -1.72 3.54 -8.15
CA LEU A 46 -2.67 2.43 -7.95
C LEU A 46 -4.06 2.85 -8.45
#